data_AF-A0A5J6SGS7-F1
#
_entry.id   AF-A0A5J6SGS7-F1
#
_cell.length_a   1.000
_cell.length_b   1.000
_cell.length_c   1.000
_cell.angle_alpha   90.00
_cell.angle_beta   90.00
_cell.angle_gamma   90.00
#
_symmetry.space_group_name_H-M   'P 1'
#
loop_
_entity.id
_entity.type
_entity.pdbx_description
1 polymer ?
#
loop_
_entity_poly.entity_id
_entity_poly.type
_entity_poly.pdbx_seq_one_letter_code
_entity_poly.pdbx_strand_id
1 'polypeptide(L)'
;SGHDETSEALNPRGINNATLISSSAKNFTSWKVTGTAGKPDTAIDPVRGILSEGGLYAERLGWHLPGFDDSEWSSASPRNVSSSAGVTFYRTTVPLAIPTGLDVAISFTLNASPSNAALRALLFVNGYQYGRFSPWIGNQVEFPVPPGILNYDGDNVIGLSVWRQEEGGESMGVDVGWKVTGAFASSFEPIFDATYLQPGWTEERLQYA
;
A
#
# COMPACT_ATOMS: atom_id res chain seq x y z
N SER A 1 -6.34 31.01 3.34
CA SER A 1 -7.81 31.01 3.10
C SER A 1 -8.12 29.84 2.20
N GLY A 2 -8.80 28.80 2.70
CA GLY A 2 -9.14 27.58 1.95
C GLY A 2 -10.31 27.76 0.97
N HIS A 3 -10.38 28.91 0.30
CA HIS A 3 -11.45 29.21 -0.66
C HIS A 3 -11.31 28.42 -1.97
N ASP A 4 -10.16 27.79 -2.23
CA ASP A 4 -9.89 26.98 -3.42
C ASP A 4 -9.87 25.46 -3.17
N GLU A 5 -10.12 24.99 -1.94
CA GLU A 5 -10.02 23.56 -1.58
C GLU A 5 -11.04 22.67 -2.31
N THR A 6 -12.11 23.25 -2.87
CA THR A 6 -13.12 22.52 -3.66
C THR A 6 -13.01 22.73 -5.16
N SER A 7 -12.22 23.72 -5.61
CA SER A 7 -12.08 24.09 -7.03
C SER A 7 -11.54 22.92 -7.86
N GLU A 8 -10.68 22.09 -7.28
CA GLU A 8 -10.08 20.92 -7.92
C GLU A 8 -10.81 19.60 -7.63
N ALA A 9 -11.85 19.61 -6.77
CA ALA A 9 -12.59 18.40 -6.40
C ALA A 9 -13.33 17.78 -7.59
N LEU A 10 -13.75 18.61 -8.54
CA LEU A 10 -14.42 18.18 -9.77
C LEU A 10 -13.44 17.80 -10.88
N ASN A 11 -12.12 17.99 -10.70
CA ASN A 11 -11.15 17.63 -11.72
C ASN A 11 -11.20 16.11 -11.95
N PRO A 12 -11.46 15.64 -13.19
CA PRO A 12 -11.53 14.21 -13.46
C PRO A 12 -10.17 13.54 -13.22
N ARG A 13 -10.20 12.26 -12.81
CA ARG A 13 -9.02 11.40 -12.72
C ARG A 13 -9.17 10.28 -13.75
N GLY A 14 -8.18 10.13 -14.64
CA GLY A 14 -8.19 9.10 -15.69
C GLY A 14 -7.88 9.67 -17.07
N ILE A 15 -8.49 9.08 -18.10
CA ILE A 15 -8.26 9.43 -19.50
C ILE A 15 -9.18 10.59 -19.89
N ASN A 16 -8.61 11.78 -20.07
CA ASN A 16 -9.36 12.96 -20.53
C ASN A 16 -9.55 12.97 -22.06
N ASN A 17 -8.59 12.41 -22.80
CA ASN A 17 -8.63 12.27 -24.25
C ASN A 17 -7.73 11.11 -24.69
N ALA A 18 -8.14 10.38 -25.72
CA ALA A 18 -7.30 9.39 -26.40
C ALA A 18 -7.65 9.37 -27.90
N THR A 19 -6.64 9.28 -28.76
CA THR A 19 -6.81 9.14 -30.21
C THR A 19 -6.00 7.93 -30.69
N LEU A 20 -6.65 6.96 -31.31
CA LEU A 20 -6.00 5.79 -31.90
C LEU A 20 -5.75 6.07 -33.39
N ILE A 21 -4.48 6.30 -33.75
CA ILE A 21 -4.06 6.48 -35.15
C ILE A 21 -3.67 5.12 -35.71
N SER A 22 -4.19 4.76 -36.88
CA SER A 22 -3.88 3.50 -37.54
C SER A 22 -3.75 3.70 -39.05
N SER A 23 -2.78 3.00 -39.66
CA SER A 23 -2.61 2.92 -41.11
C SER A 23 -3.68 2.06 -41.81
N SER A 24 -4.52 1.37 -41.04
CA SER A 24 -5.65 0.55 -41.49
C SER A 24 -6.90 0.86 -40.67
N ALA A 25 -8.10 0.64 -41.22
CA ALA A 25 -9.33 0.81 -40.45
C ALA A 25 -9.33 -0.12 -39.22
N LYS A 26 -9.14 0.46 -38.03
CA LYS A 26 -9.25 -0.24 -36.74
C LYS A 26 -10.45 0.32 -36.02
N ASN A 27 -11.38 -0.57 -35.66
CA ASN A 27 -12.56 -0.20 -34.90
C ASN A 27 -12.26 -0.47 -33.42
N PHE A 28 -11.96 0.59 -32.68
CA PHE A 28 -11.99 0.54 -31.22
C PHE A 28 -13.42 0.23 -30.76
N THR A 29 -13.61 -0.74 -29.86
CA THR A 29 -14.94 -1.21 -29.47
C THR A 29 -15.40 -0.68 -28.11
N SER A 30 -14.59 -0.81 -27.06
CA SER A 30 -14.96 -0.37 -25.72
C SER A 30 -13.79 -0.20 -24.76
N TRP A 31 -13.99 0.64 -23.74
CA TRP A 31 -13.11 0.75 -22.57
C TRP A 31 -13.66 -0.09 -21.42
N LYS A 32 -12.76 -0.64 -20.61
CA LYS A 32 -13.06 -1.11 -19.26
C LYS A 32 -12.11 -0.42 -18.29
N VAL A 33 -12.65 0.02 -17.15
CA VAL A 33 -11.88 0.69 -16.09
C VAL A 33 -12.37 0.15 -14.76
N THR A 34 -11.44 0.01 -13.82
CA THR A 34 -11.77 -0.32 -12.43
C THR A 34 -10.92 0.54 -11.50
N GLY A 35 -11.53 0.90 -10.36
CA GLY A 35 -10.87 1.53 -9.24
C GLY A 35 -10.81 0.54 -8.09
N THR A 36 -11.05 1.04 -6.88
CA THR A 36 -11.22 0.20 -5.68
C THR A 36 -12.31 -0.85 -5.86
N ALA A 37 -12.17 -1.98 -5.16
CA ALA A 37 -13.15 -3.06 -5.21
C ALA A 37 -14.48 -2.64 -4.56
N GLY A 38 -15.58 -3.21 -5.06
CA GLY A 38 -16.93 -2.91 -4.59
C GLY A 38 -17.60 -1.73 -5.28
N LYS A 39 -18.54 -1.09 -4.56
CA LYS A 39 -19.35 0.01 -5.09
C LYS A 39 -18.74 1.36 -4.70
N PRO A 40 -18.84 2.40 -5.55
CA PRO A 40 -18.24 3.70 -5.27
C PRO A 40 -18.71 4.37 -3.97
N ASP A 41 -19.91 4.07 -3.50
CA ASP A 41 -20.56 4.66 -2.32
C ASP A 41 -20.55 3.75 -1.09
N THR A 42 -20.02 2.53 -1.20
CA THR A 42 -20.04 1.54 -0.13
C THR A 42 -18.66 0.91 0.04
N ALA A 43 -18.00 1.19 1.17
CA ALA A 43 -16.74 0.55 1.49
C ALA A 43 -16.96 -0.95 1.73
N ILE A 44 -16.25 -1.79 0.97
CA ILE A 44 -16.16 -3.23 1.27
C ILE A 44 -15.49 -3.48 2.63
N ASP A 45 -14.68 -2.51 3.07
CA ASP A 45 -14.07 -2.43 4.39
C ASP A 45 -14.53 -1.15 5.10
N PRO A 46 -15.65 -1.20 5.82
CA PRO A 46 -16.20 -0.01 6.49
C PRO A 46 -15.34 0.48 7.65
N VAL A 47 -14.45 -0.36 8.20
CA VAL A 47 -13.56 0.01 9.30
C VAL A 47 -12.42 0.90 8.79
N ARG A 48 -11.83 0.56 7.65
CA ARG A 48 -10.75 1.35 7.03
C ARG A 48 -11.28 2.47 6.12
N GLY A 49 -12.52 2.36 5.64
CA GLY A 49 -13.24 3.39 4.91
C GLY A 49 -12.97 3.41 3.40
N ILE A 50 -13.73 4.26 2.68
CA ILE A 50 -13.81 4.26 1.20
C ILE A 50 -12.51 4.67 0.47
N LEU A 51 -11.55 5.29 1.17
CA LEU A 51 -10.31 5.79 0.56
C LEU A 51 -9.07 4.97 0.91
N SER A 52 -9.21 3.92 1.72
CA SER A 52 -8.07 3.12 2.19
C SER A 52 -7.39 2.33 1.05
N GLU A 53 -8.19 1.88 0.08
CA GLU A 53 -7.76 0.98 -0.99
C GLU A 53 -7.89 1.64 -2.37
N GLY A 54 -6.86 1.46 -3.20
CA GLY A 54 -6.84 1.78 -4.61
C GLY A 54 -7.34 0.64 -5.49
N GLY A 55 -7.05 0.74 -6.79
CA GLY A 55 -7.52 -0.20 -7.80
C GLY A 55 -6.51 -1.24 -8.26
N LEU A 56 -5.36 -1.37 -7.59
CA LEU A 56 -4.40 -2.41 -7.95
C LEU A 56 -4.96 -3.80 -7.65
N TYR A 57 -4.53 -4.81 -8.41
CA TYR A 57 -5.03 -6.19 -8.26
C TYR A 57 -4.93 -6.71 -6.82
N ALA A 58 -3.78 -6.48 -6.18
CA ALA A 58 -3.55 -6.85 -4.78
C ALA A 58 -4.52 -6.16 -3.80
N GLU A 59 -4.83 -4.88 -4.04
CA GLU A 59 -5.78 -4.12 -3.20
C GLU A 59 -7.20 -4.66 -3.39
N ARG A 60 -7.64 -4.84 -4.64
CA ARG A 60 -8.98 -5.36 -4.95
C ARG A 60 -9.22 -6.74 -4.35
N LEU A 61 -8.22 -7.61 -4.44
CA LEU A 61 -8.28 -8.95 -3.86
C LEU A 61 -7.95 -9.00 -2.37
N GLY A 62 -7.57 -7.87 -1.74
CA GLY A 62 -7.31 -7.81 -0.31
C GLY A 62 -6.03 -8.51 0.15
N TRP A 63 -5.02 -8.63 -0.71
CA TRP A 63 -3.74 -9.29 -0.35
C TRP A 63 -3.00 -8.58 0.77
N HIS A 64 -3.28 -7.29 0.98
CA HIS A 64 -2.74 -6.48 2.07
C HIS A 64 -3.38 -6.76 3.44
N LEU A 65 -4.47 -7.54 3.49
CA LEU A 65 -5.23 -7.78 4.71
C LEU A 65 -4.64 -8.92 5.57
N PRO A 66 -4.81 -8.87 6.90
CA PRO A 66 -4.59 -10.02 7.77
C PRO A 66 -5.44 -11.21 7.34
N GLY A 67 -4.92 -12.43 7.45
CA GLY A 67 -5.66 -13.65 7.11
C GLY A 67 -5.71 -14.03 5.62
N PHE A 68 -5.20 -13.20 4.70
CA PHE A 68 -4.95 -13.64 3.33
C PHE A 68 -3.90 -14.77 3.31
N ASP A 69 -4.13 -15.81 2.51
CA ASP A 69 -3.23 -16.95 2.36
C ASP A 69 -2.24 -16.71 1.22
N ASP A 70 -0.98 -16.48 1.58
CA ASP A 70 0.15 -16.31 0.67
C ASP A 70 1.10 -17.53 0.67
N SER A 71 0.66 -18.68 1.19
CA SER A 71 1.50 -19.89 1.29
C SER A 71 1.99 -20.41 -0.06
N GLU A 72 1.23 -20.20 -1.13
CA GLU A 72 1.58 -20.58 -2.50
C GLU A 72 2.48 -19.55 -3.21
N TRP A 73 2.83 -18.44 -2.56
CA TRP A 73 3.68 -17.41 -3.17
C TRP A 73 5.15 -17.80 -3.12
N SER A 74 5.87 -17.49 -4.21
CA SER A 74 7.32 -17.64 -4.22
C SER A 74 7.99 -16.65 -3.27
N SER A 75 9.02 -17.09 -2.55
CA SER A 75 9.85 -16.19 -1.75
C SER A 75 10.59 -15.18 -2.64
N ALA A 76 10.41 -13.89 -2.37
CA ALA A 76 11.02 -12.79 -3.09
C ALA A 76 11.26 -11.59 -2.17
N SER A 77 12.15 -10.68 -2.58
CA SER A 77 12.44 -9.46 -1.83
C SER A 77 12.18 -8.22 -2.70
N PRO A 78 11.61 -7.13 -2.14
CA PRO A 78 11.47 -5.88 -2.86
C PRO A 78 12.81 -5.17 -3.13
N ARG A 79 13.92 -5.63 -2.54
CA ARG A 79 15.27 -5.08 -2.77
C ARG A 79 15.74 -5.24 -4.21
N ASN A 80 15.22 -6.24 -4.93
CA ASN A 80 15.49 -6.46 -6.35
C ASN A 80 14.17 -6.78 -7.04
N VAL A 81 13.56 -5.77 -7.67
CA VAL A 81 12.34 -5.96 -8.45
C VAL A 81 12.65 -6.49 -9.85
N SER A 82 11.64 -7.06 -10.52
CA SER A 82 11.75 -7.50 -11.92
C SER A 82 12.31 -6.39 -12.83
N SER A 83 13.04 -6.78 -13.87
CA SER A 83 13.53 -5.88 -14.94
C SER A 83 12.39 -5.30 -15.79
N SER A 84 11.22 -5.92 -15.76
CA SER A 84 10.07 -5.49 -16.55
C SER A 84 9.24 -4.42 -15.85
N ALA A 85 8.67 -3.50 -16.63
CA ALA A 85 7.72 -2.54 -16.12
C ALA A 85 6.47 -3.27 -15.64
N GLY A 86 5.97 -2.90 -14.45
CA GLY A 86 4.87 -3.62 -13.84
C GLY A 86 4.72 -3.36 -12.36
N VAL A 87 3.70 -3.99 -11.78
CA VAL A 87 3.39 -3.91 -10.36
C VAL A 87 3.60 -5.27 -9.73
N THR A 88 4.42 -5.34 -8.68
CA THR A 88 4.61 -6.54 -7.87
C THR A 88 4.16 -6.25 -6.44
N PHE A 89 3.50 -7.20 -5.81
CA PHE A 89 3.10 -7.10 -4.40
C PHE A 89 3.93 -8.06 -3.56
N TYR A 90 4.48 -7.55 -2.46
CA TYR A 90 5.25 -8.30 -1.48
C TYR A 90 4.48 -8.32 -0.16
N ARG A 91 4.55 -9.43 0.56
CA ARG A 91 3.90 -9.60 1.86
C ARG A 91 4.83 -10.33 2.81
N THR A 92 4.76 -9.98 4.09
CA THR A 92 5.42 -10.70 5.17
C THR A 92 4.70 -10.47 6.49
N THR A 93 5.01 -11.28 7.50
CA THR A 93 4.50 -11.12 8.86
C THR A 93 5.67 -10.95 9.81
N VAL A 94 5.58 -9.96 10.72
CA VAL A 94 6.61 -9.64 11.68
C VAL A 94 6.04 -9.59 13.10
N PRO A 95 6.62 -10.30 14.08
CA PRO A 95 6.19 -10.23 15.47
C PRO A 95 6.78 -8.99 16.16
N LEU A 96 6.00 -8.39 17.06
CA LEU A 96 6.46 -7.38 18.03
C LEU A 96 6.15 -7.84 19.45
N ALA A 97 7.00 -7.44 20.39
CA ALA A 97 6.86 -7.69 21.82
C ALA A 97 7.43 -6.50 22.60
N ILE A 98 6.69 -5.39 22.58
CA ILE A 98 7.08 -4.15 23.26
C ILE A 98 6.84 -4.31 24.77
N PRO A 99 7.82 -3.96 25.65
CA PRO A 99 7.62 -4.04 27.09
C PRO A 99 6.49 -3.13 27.59
N THR A 100 5.75 -3.59 28.60
CA THR A 100 4.72 -2.78 29.28
C THR A 100 5.33 -1.54 29.96
N GLY A 101 4.52 -0.49 30.09
CA GLY A 101 4.95 0.80 30.66
C GLY A 101 5.81 1.66 29.72
N LEU A 102 5.97 1.26 28.45
CA LEU A 102 6.64 2.06 27.43
C LEU A 102 5.66 2.52 26.35
N ASP A 103 5.72 3.81 26.05
CA ASP A 103 5.21 4.37 24.80
C ASP A 103 6.36 4.41 23.78
N VAL A 104 6.30 3.55 22.78
CA VAL A 104 7.33 3.39 21.75
C VAL A 104 6.80 3.92 20.43
N ALA A 105 7.49 4.88 19.83
CA ALA A 105 7.18 5.38 18.50
C ALA A 105 7.95 4.56 17.45
N ILE A 106 7.25 3.91 16.52
CA ILE A 106 7.83 3.11 15.44
C ILE A 106 7.57 3.79 14.09
N SER A 107 8.58 3.81 13.23
CA SER A 107 8.44 4.27 11.84
C SER A 107 9.05 3.29 10.87
N PHE A 108 8.36 3.01 9.77
CA PHE A 108 8.93 2.28 8.64
C PHE A 108 9.83 3.19 7.83
N THR A 109 10.92 2.64 7.31
CA THR A 109 11.86 3.35 6.43
C THR A 109 11.86 2.69 5.06
N LEU A 110 11.68 3.48 4.00
CA LEU A 110 11.75 3.01 2.62
C LEU A 110 12.90 3.71 1.89
N ASN A 111 13.85 2.94 1.39
CA ASN A 111 14.99 3.45 0.63
C ASN A 111 15.03 2.79 -0.73
N ALA A 112 15.03 3.59 -1.80
CA ALA A 112 15.18 3.07 -3.15
C ALA A 112 16.66 2.85 -3.50
N SER A 113 16.92 1.84 -4.33
CA SER A 113 18.19 1.69 -5.03
C SER A 113 17.91 1.56 -6.53
N PRO A 114 18.47 2.44 -7.39
CA PRO A 114 19.13 3.69 -7.03
C PRO A 114 18.17 4.65 -6.29
N SER A 115 18.70 5.66 -5.60
CA SER A 115 17.90 6.58 -4.75
C SER A 115 16.86 7.39 -5.52
N ASN A 116 16.98 7.49 -6.84
CA ASN A 116 16.07 8.15 -7.76
C ASN A 116 15.36 7.15 -8.70
N ALA A 117 15.27 5.87 -8.32
CA ALA A 117 14.65 4.84 -9.15
C ALA A 117 13.26 5.25 -9.65
N ALA A 118 12.96 4.96 -10.92
CA ALA A 118 11.65 5.21 -11.53
C ALA A 118 10.61 4.16 -11.06
N LEU A 119 10.33 4.19 -9.75
CA LEU A 119 9.34 3.34 -9.10
C LEU A 119 8.44 4.14 -8.17
N ARG A 120 7.30 3.54 -7.82
CA ARG A 120 6.43 3.97 -6.73
C ARG A 120 6.16 2.79 -5.82
N ALA A 121 5.99 3.03 -4.52
CA ALA A 121 5.58 1.99 -3.59
C ALA A 121 4.46 2.43 -2.66
N LEU A 122 3.61 1.47 -2.28
CA LEU A 122 2.55 1.65 -1.29
C LEU A 122 2.81 0.69 -0.12
N LEU A 123 2.99 1.24 1.08
CA LEU A 123 3.20 0.47 2.31
C LEU A 123 1.85 0.22 2.99
N PHE A 124 1.59 -1.05 3.31
CA PHE A 124 0.43 -1.49 4.08
C PHE A 124 0.88 -2.13 5.39
N VAL A 125 0.21 -1.78 6.49
CA VAL A 125 0.44 -2.37 7.81
C VAL A 125 -0.91 -2.81 8.38
N ASN A 126 -1.07 -4.12 8.61
CA ASN A 126 -2.32 -4.74 9.04
C ASN A 126 -3.54 -4.26 8.22
N GLY A 127 -3.37 -4.19 6.90
CA GLY A 127 -4.39 -3.74 5.95
C GLY A 127 -4.55 -2.22 5.77
N TYR A 128 -3.88 -1.39 6.56
CA TYR A 128 -3.94 0.07 6.42
C TYR A 128 -2.80 0.58 5.54
N GLN A 129 -3.12 1.36 4.50
CA GLN A 129 -2.10 2.03 3.68
C GLN A 129 -1.51 3.22 4.44
N TYR A 130 -0.25 3.11 4.85
CA TYR A 130 0.43 4.08 5.72
C TYR A 130 1.65 4.77 5.08
N GLY A 131 1.93 4.47 3.81
CA GLY A 131 3.01 5.14 3.09
C GLY A 131 2.83 5.11 1.58
N ARG A 132 3.03 6.27 0.96
CA ARG A 132 3.17 6.43 -0.48
C ARG A 132 4.58 6.92 -0.77
N PHE A 133 5.40 6.07 -1.37
CA PHE A 133 6.80 6.34 -1.63
C PHE A 133 7.03 6.53 -3.13
N SER A 134 7.69 7.63 -3.50
CA SER A 134 8.03 7.97 -4.88
C SER A 134 9.42 8.62 -4.90
N PRO A 135 10.51 7.82 -4.89
CA PRO A 135 11.88 8.29 -4.70
C PRO A 135 12.36 9.36 -5.70
N TRP A 136 11.80 9.37 -6.91
CA TRP A 136 12.16 10.35 -7.94
C TRP A 136 11.35 11.67 -7.87
N ILE A 137 10.35 11.76 -6.99
CA ILE A 137 9.49 12.96 -6.82
C ILE A 137 9.58 13.51 -5.39
N GLY A 138 9.46 12.64 -4.38
CA GLY A 138 9.34 13.00 -2.97
C GLY A 138 10.55 12.57 -2.14
N ASN A 139 10.72 13.25 -1.01
CA ASN A 139 11.80 13.02 -0.04
C ASN A 139 11.34 12.30 1.23
N GLN A 140 10.05 11.97 1.34
CA GLN A 140 9.55 11.22 2.49
C GLN A 140 10.00 9.76 2.39
N VAL A 141 10.92 9.39 3.28
CA VAL A 141 11.47 8.03 3.42
C VAL A 141 11.07 7.37 4.73
N GLU A 142 10.41 8.10 5.63
CA GLU A 142 10.00 7.64 6.96
C GLU A 142 8.48 7.75 7.13
N PHE A 143 7.87 6.67 7.61
CA PHE A 143 6.43 6.50 7.72
C PHE A 143 6.08 6.03 9.14
N PRO A 144 5.73 6.94 10.06
CA PRO A 144 5.33 6.58 11.43
C PRO A 144 4.02 5.80 11.42
N VAL A 145 3.96 4.72 12.19
CA VAL A 145 2.76 3.88 12.31
C VAL A 145 2.43 3.71 13.80
N PRO A 146 1.23 4.10 14.25
CA PRO A 146 0.89 4.10 15.67
C PRO A 146 0.46 2.71 16.19
N PRO A 147 0.46 2.52 17.52
CA PRO A 147 -0.20 1.37 18.13
C PRO A 147 -1.69 1.33 17.78
N GLY A 148 -2.26 0.13 17.71
CA GLY A 148 -3.62 -0.12 17.21
C GLY A 148 -3.68 -0.41 15.71
N ILE A 149 -2.82 0.25 14.93
CA ILE A 149 -2.49 -0.21 13.57
C ILE A 149 -1.41 -1.27 13.66
N LEU A 150 -0.34 -1.00 14.40
CA LEU A 150 0.61 -2.02 14.84
C LEU A 150 0.08 -2.71 16.10
N ASN A 151 0.19 -4.02 16.13
CA ASN A 151 0.03 -4.87 17.29
C ASN A 151 1.38 -4.89 18.02
N TYR A 152 1.47 -4.20 19.16
CA TYR A 152 2.73 -4.04 19.91
C TYR A 152 3.13 -5.30 20.69
N ASP A 153 2.19 -6.22 20.90
CA ASP A 153 2.42 -7.54 21.48
C ASP A 153 1.72 -8.60 20.61
N GLY A 154 2.31 -8.91 19.46
CA GLY A 154 1.74 -9.84 18.48
C GLY A 154 2.25 -9.67 17.05
N ASP A 155 1.62 -10.41 16.15
CA ASP A 155 1.98 -10.44 14.73
C ASP A 155 1.43 -9.23 13.97
N ASN A 156 2.20 -8.79 12.98
CA ASN A 156 1.86 -7.68 12.09
C ASN A 156 2.08 -8.07 10.64
N VAL A 157 1.05 -7.97 9.81
CA VAL A 157 1.12 -8.20 8.37
C VAL A 157 1.60 -6.92 7.68
N ILE A 158 2.71 -7.03 6.96
CA ILE A 158 3.31 -5.94 6.19
C ILE A 158 3.15 -6.26 4.70
N GLY A 159 2.54 -5.33 3.97
CA GLY A 159 2.40 -5.38 2.52
C GLY A 159 3.17 -4.26 1.84
N LEU A 160 3.74 -4.54 0.67
CA LEU A 160 4.36 -3.53 -0.17
C LEU A 160 3.98 -3.76 -1.63
N SER A 161 3.21 -2.83 -2.21
CA SER A 161 3.09 -2.77 -3.66
C SER A 161 4.27 -1.98 -4.21
N VAL A 162 4.97 -2.49 -5.22
CA VAL A 162 6.03 -1.77 -5.95
C VAL A 162 5.66 -1.72 -7.42
N TRP A 163 5.49 -0.51 -7.93
CA TRP A 163 5.27 -0.22 -9.35
C TRP A 163 6.58 0.26 -9.98
N ARG A 164 7.22 -0.59 -10.77
CA ARG A 164 8.33 -0.22 -11.66
C ARG A 164 7.76 0.45 -12.91
N GLN A 165 8.18 1.68 -13.20
CA GLN A 165 7.57 2.51 -14.23
C GLN A 165 8.28 2.42 -15.59
N GLU A 166 9.42 1.72 -15.66
CA GLU A 166 10.20 1.58 -16.89
C GLU A 166 10.78 0.16 -17.07
N GLU A 167 10.90 -0.25 -18.33
CA GLU A 167 11.61 -1.45 -18.73
C GLU A 167 13.12 -1.22 -18.63
N GLY A 168 13.90 -2.21 -18.18
CA GLY A 168 15.35 -2.12 -18.27
C GLY A 168 16.11 -3.16 -17.47
N GLY A 169 17.37 -3.40 -17.87
CA GLY A 169 18.28 -4.29 -17.14
C GLY A 169 18.88 -3.68 -15.88
N GLU A 170 18.66 -2.38 -15.62
CA GLU A 170 19.14 -1.73 -14.41
C GLU A 170 18.44 -2.32 -13.18
N SER A 171 19.25 -2.67 -12.19
CA SER A 171 18.78 -3.21 -10.92
C SER A 171 18.09 -2.09 -10.15
N MET A 172 16.84 -2.35 -9.77
CA MET A 172 16.05 -1.44 -8.97
C MET A 172 15.41 -2.16 -7.80
N GLY A 173 15.12 -1.45 -6.72
CA GLY A 173 14.33 -2.00 -5.63
C GLY A 173 14.12 -1.03 -4.49
N VAL A 174 13.43 -1.54 -3.48
CA VAL A 174 13.10 -0.83 -2.24
C VAL A 174 13.60 -1.67 -1.06
N ASP A 175 14.50 -1.12 -0.28
CA ASP A 175 14.81 -1.62 1.04
C ASP A 175 13.75 -1.13 2.03
N VAL A 176 13.13 -2.09 2.72
CA VAL A 176 12.11 -1.83 3.74
C VAL A 176 12.73 -2.16 5.10
N GLY A 177 12.73 -1.16 5.98
CA GLY A 177 13.16 -1.30 7.36
C GLY A 177 12.16 -0.64 8.31
N TRP A 178 12.50 -0.65 9.58
CA TRP A 178 11.83 0.15 10.61
C TRP A 178 12.85 0.71 11.59
N LYS A 179 12.42 1.69 12.38
CA LYS A 179 13.20 2.23 13.49
C LYS A 179 12.29 2.64 14.63
N VAL A 180 12.83 2.54 15.84
CA VAL A 180 12.27 3.18 17.04
C VAL A 180 12.72 4.63 17.03
N THR A 181 11.77 5.56 16.87
CA THR A 181 12.04 7.01 16.86
C THR A 181 11.97 7.63 18.26
N GLY A 182 11.34 6.93 19.21
CA GLY A 182 11.32 7.29 20.62
C GLY A 182 10.81 6.14 21.47
N ALA A 183 11.23 6.09 22.73
CA ALA A 183 10.72 5.16 23.73
C ALA A 183 10.68 5.89 25.07
N PHE A 184 9.48 6.00 25.65
CA PHE A 184 9.24 6.80 26.84
C PHE A 184 8.53 5.96 27.90
N ALA A 185 8.99 6.04 29.15
CA ALA A 185 8.19 5.54 30.26
C ALA A 185 6.88 6.33 30.32
N SER A 186 5.76 5.63 30.27
CA SER A 186 4.44 6.26 30.16
C SER A 186 3.39 5.46 30.93
N SER A 187 2.37 6.16 31.42
CA SER A 187 1.14 5.53 31.95
C SER A 187 0.11 5.26 30.85
N PHE A 188 0.43 5.56 29.60
CA PHE A 188 -0.35 5.16 28.45
C PHE A 188 -0.16 3.65 28.20
N GLU A 189 -1.26 2.96 27.88
CA GLU A 189 -1.28 1.52 27.61
C GLU A 189 -1.44 1.29 26.10
N PRO A 190 -0.34 1.24 25.31
CA PRO A 190 -0.41 1.04 23.85
C PRO A 190 -0.67 -0.42 23.44
N ILE A 191 -0.64 -1.35 24.39
CA ILE A 191 -0.91 -2.77 24.17
C ILE A 191 -2.38 -3.03 24.51
N PHE A 192 -3.20 -3.18 23.48
CA PHE A 192 -4.63 -3.48 23.60
C PHE A 192 -5.09 -4.33 22.43
N ASP A 193 -6.24 -5.00 22.59
CA ASP A 193 -6.86 -5.76 21.50
C ASP A 193 -7.40 -4.80 20.43
N ALA A 194 -6.69 -4.74 19.30
CA ALA A 194 -7.02 -3.91 18.15
C ALA A 194 -7.67 -4.72 17.01
N THR A 195 -8.07 -5.98 17.25
CA THR A 195 -8.59 -6.87 16.20
C THR A 195 -9.83 -6.27 15.51
N TYR A 196 -10.67 -5.55 16.25
CA TYR A 196 -11.86 -4.88 15.71
C TYR A 196 -11.53 -3.71 14.76
N LEU A 197 -10.31 -3.17 14.82
CA LEU A 197 -9.80 -2.17 13.87
C LEU A 197 -9.18 -2.85 12.63
N GLN A 198 -8.88 -4.14 12.69
CA GLN A 198 -8.13 -4.84 11.66
C GLN A 198 -8.94 -5.98 11.05
N PRO A 199 -10.09 -5.70 10.39
CA PRO A 199 -10.87 -6.77 9.78
C PRO A 199 -9.99 -7.52 8.76
N GLY A 200 -10.10 -8.84 8.82
CA GLY A 200 -9.32 -9.76 8.01
C GLY A 200 -9.83 -9.91 6.59
N TRP A 201 -9.06 -10.65 5.80
CA TRP A 201 -9.42 -11.05 4.45
C TRP A 201 -10.60 -12.02 4.42
N THR A 202 -11.40 -11.95 3.37
CA THR A 202 -12.52 -12.86 3.13
C THR A 202 -12.58 -13.28 1.66
N GLU A 203 -13.09 -14.49 1.39
CA GLU A 203 -13.10 -15.09 0.05
C GLU A 203 -14.01 -14.34 -0.95
N GLU A 204 -14.97 -13.56 -0.47
CA GLU A 204 -15.86 -12.75 -1.32
C GLU A 204 -15.07 -11.74 -2.17
N ARG A 205 -13.85 -11.37 -1.76
CA ARG A 205 -12.99 -10.47 -2.55
C ARG A 205 -12.55 -11.08 -3.89
N LEU A 206 -12.57 -12.41 -4.04
CA LEU A 206 -12.19 -13.10 -5.27
C LEU A 206 -13.09 -12.74 -6.46
N GLN A 207 -14.30 -12.22 -6.23
CA GLN A 207 -15.18 -11.72 -7.29
C GLN A 207 -14.63 -10.48 -8.03
N TYR A 208 -13.60 -9.82 -7.50
CA TYR A 208 -13.00 -8.60 -8.04
C TYR A 208 -11.67 -8.82 -8.79
N ALA A 209 -11.35 -10.08 -9.12
CA ALA A 209 -10.19 -10.46 -9.92
C ALA A 209 -10.24 -9.78 -11.30
#